data_AF-A0A6S6SQ59-F1
#
_entry.id   AF-A0A6S6SQ59-F1
#
_cell.length_a   1.000
_cell.length_b   1.000
_cell.length_c   1.000
_cell.angle_alpha   90.00
_cell.angle_beta   90.00
_cell.angle_gamma   90.00
#
_symmetry.space_group_name_H-M   'P 1'
#
loop_
_entity.id
_entity.type
_entity.pdbx_description
1 polymer ?
#
loop_
_entity_poly.entity_id
_entity_poly.type
_entity_poly.pdbx_seq_one_letter_code
_entity_poly.pdbx_strand_id
1 'polypeptide(L)' 'MGFSGISPWSLLLILVIVLLLFGTKRLRNVGGDLGGAIKNFKKSMSETEKKEAEKKQVAQKEAGQVIDSEATTKTQDKV' A
#
# COMPACT_ATOMS: atom_id res chain seq x y z
N MET A 1 -27.70 6.80 0.56
CA MET A 1 -27.52 8.26 0.33
C MET A 1 -26.06 8.52 0.04
N GLY A 2 -25.61 8.19 -1.18
CA GLY A 2 -24.23 8.40 -1.61
C GLY A 2 -24.09 9.71 -2.38
N PHE A 3 -22.86 10.16 -2.59
CA PHE A 3 -22.41 11.37 -3.29
C PHE A 3 -22.87 11.54 -4.76
N SER A 4 -24.00 10.96 -5.15
CA SER A 4 -24.62 11.03 -6.49
C SER A 4 -25.02 12.45 -6.92
N GLY A 5 -24.93 13.45 -6.03
CA GLY A 5 -25.16 14.87 -6.33
C GLY A 5 -23.89 15.73 -6.37
N ILE A 6 -22.73 15.21 -5.93
CA ILE A 6 -21.47 15.96 -6.00
C ILE A 6 -20.81 15.57 -7.32
N SER A 7 -21.25 16.24 -8.39
CA SER A 7 -20.58 16.15 -9.68
C SER A 7 -19.13 16.63 -9.52
N PRO A 8 -18.13 15.95 -10.11
CA PRO A 8 -16.74 16.41 -10.13
C PRO A 8 -16.59 17.85 -10.64
N TRP A 9 -17.52 18.29 -11.49
CA TRP A 9 -17.60 19.67 -11.99
C TRP A 9 -17.92 20.70 -10.90
N SER A 10 -18.77 20.36 -9.93
CA SER A 10 -19.11 21.25 -8.81
C SER A 10 -17.91 21.45 -7.88
N LEU A 11 -17.14 20.38 -7.63
CA LEU A 11 -15.92 20.45 -6.84
C LEU A 11 -14.86 21.34 -7.50
N LEU A 12 -14.71 21.28 -8.82
CA LEU A 12 -13.79 22.14 -9.56
C LEU A 12 -14.15 23.63 -9.42
N LEU A 13 -15.44 23.97 -9.53
CA LEU A 13 -15.90 25.36 -9.37
C LEU A 13 -15.60 25.88 -7.96
N ILE A 14 -15.89 25.08 -6.93
CA ILE A 14 -15.61 25.44 -5.53
C ILE A 14 -14.10 25.60 -5.32
N LEU A 15 -13.27 24.71 -5.89
CA LEU A 15 -11.82 24.81 -5.82
C LEU A 15 -11.31 26.14 -6.40
N VAL A 16 -11.83 26.58 -7.54
CA VAL A 16 -11.47 27.86 -8.16
C VAL A 16 -11.82 29.03 -7.22
N ILE A 17 -13.01 29.02 -6.62
CA ILE A 17 -13.41 30.07 -5.67
C ILE A 17 -12.47 30.10 -4.45
N VAL A 18 -12.17 28.94 -3.87
CA VAL A 18 -11.22 28.84 -2.74
C VAL A 18 -9.84 29.36 -3.12
N LEU A 19 -9.35 29.02 -4.31
CA LEU A 19 -8.07 29.52 -4.83
C LEU A 19 -8.04 31.04 -5.00
N LEU A 20 -9.15 31.65 -5.40
CA LEU A 20 -9.27 33.11 -5.53
C LEU A 20 -9.34 33.80 -4.17
N LEU A 21 -10.07 33.24 -3.20
CA LEU A 21 -10.21 33.80 -1.86
C LEU A 21 -8.91 33.73 -1.05
N PHE A 22 -8.27 32.57 -1.04
CA PHE A 22 -7.04 32.34 -0.26
C PHE A 22 -5.78 32.73 -1.03
N GLY A 23 -5.86 32.79 -2.36
CA GLY A 23 -4.72 32.95 -3.25
C GLY A 23 -3.87 31.67 -3.37
N THR A 24 -3.24 31.47 -4.53
CA THR A 24 -2.37 30.31 -4.79
C THR A 24 -1.14 30.26 -3.88
N LYS A 25 -0.65 31.42 -3.40
CA LYS A 25 0.54 31.52 -2.54
C LYS A 25 0.32 30.90 -1.16
N ARG A 26 -0.85 31.15 -0.52
CA ARG A 26 -1.21 30.55 0.77
C ARG A 26 -1.48 29.06 0.62
N LEU A 27 -2.22 28.67 -0.42
CA LEU A 27 -2.51 27.26 -0.67
C LEU A 27 -1.24 26.46 -0.99
N ARG A 28 -0.26 27.03 -1.69
CA ARG A 28 1.03 26.35 -1.94
C ARG A 28 1.85 26.17 -0.67
N ASN A 29 1.86 27.17 0.21
CA ASN A 29 2.62 27.10 1.46
C ASN A 29 2.06 25.99 2.37
N VAL A 30 0.74 26.04 2.63
CA VAL A 30 0.06 25.05 3.48
C VAL A 30 -0.05 23.69 2.80
N GLY A 31 -0.30 23.66 1.49
CA GLY A 31 -0.38 22.43 0.70
C GLY A 31 0.96 21.73 0.55
N GLY A 32 2.08 22.46 0.59
CA GLY A 32 3.42 21.87 0.63
C GLY A 32 3.66 21.09 1.92
N ASP A 33 3.32 21.70 3.07
CA ASP A 33 3.49 21.09 4.39
C ASP A 33 2.59 19.86 4.56
N LEU A 34 1.30 20.01 4.25
CA LEU A 34 0.32 18.91 4.33
C LEU A 34 0.60 17.82 3.28
N GLY A 35 0.93 18.22 2.06
CA GLY A 35 1.24 17.30 0.96
C GLY A 35 2.50 16.47 1.23
N GLY A 36 3.52 17.09 1.83
CA GLY A 36 4.73 16.39 2.27
C GLY A 36 4.44 15.32 3.32
N ALA A 37 3.64 15.66 4.34
CA ALA A 37 3.23 14.73 5.40
C ALA A 37 2.45 13.53 4.83
N ILE A 38 1.44 13.79 3.98
CA ILE A 38 0.62 12.74 3.37
C ILE A 38 1.46 11.87 2.41
N LYS A 39 2.38 12.46 1.65
CA LYS A 39 3.28 11.71 0.75
C LYS A 39 4.16 10.74 1.52
N ASN A 40 4.74 11.19 2.64
CA ASN A 40 5.55 10.33 3.50
C ASN A 40 4.71 9.23 4.16
N PHE A 41 3.50 9.57 4.64
CA PHE A 41 2.58 8.59 5.19
C PHE A 41 2.21 7.49 4.18
N LYS A 42 1.83 7.87 2.95
CA LYS A 42 1.54 6.91 1.87
C LYS A 42 2.75 6.05 1.52
N LYS A 43 3.95 6.64 1.49
CA LYS A 43 5.19 5.91 1.21
C LYS A 43 5.49 4.86 2.28
N SER A 44 5.39 5.23 3.55
CA SER A 44 5.60 4.31 4.68
C SER A 44 4.55 3.19 4.69
N MET A 45 3.29 3.51 4.41
CA MET A 45 2.21 2.52 4.34
C MET A 45 2.43 1.53 3.18
N SER A 46 2.76 2.01 1.99
CA SER A 46 3.06 1.14 0.84
C SER A 46 4.34 0.31 1.02
N GLU A 47 5.32 0.79 1.79
CA GLU A 47 6.52 0.01 2.14
C GLU A 47 6.18 -1.13 3.12
N THR A 48 5.30 -0.87 4.11
CA THR A 48 4.78 -1.92 5.00
C THR A 48 4.00 -2.98 4.23
N GLU A 49 3.11 -2.57 3.31
CA GLU A 49 2.37 -3.51 2.46
C GLU A 49 3.29 -4.38 1.59
N LYS A 50 4.36 -3.78 1.02
CA LYS A 50 5.37 -4.54 0.27
C LYS A 50 6.15 -5.51 1.15
N LYS A 51 6.58 -5.09 2.35
CA LYS A 51 7.29 -5.96 3.30
C LYS A 51 6.40 -7.11 3.79
N GLU A 52 5.11 -6.89 3.98
CA GLU A 52 4.15 -7.95 4.30
C GLU A 52 3.94 -8.92 3.13
N ALA A 53 3.91 -8.41 1.89
CA ALA A 53 3.83 -9.24 0.68
C ALA A 53 5.11 -10.06 0.41
N GLU A 54 6.30 -9.51 0.70
CA GLU A 54 7.56 -10.27 0.64
C GLU A 54 7.63 -11.31 1.77
N LYS A 55 7.26 -10.97 3.00
CA LYS A 55 7.27 -11.91 4.14
C LYS A 55 6.31 -13.09 3.94
N LYS A 56 5.17 -12.89 3.28
CA LYS A 56 4.26 -13.97 2.87
C LYS A 56 4.86 -14.89 1.80
N GLN A 57 5.67 -14.36 0.88
CA GLN A 57 6.33 -15.16 -0.15
C GLN A 57 7.51 -15.97 0.41
N VAL A 58 8.25 -15.46 1.41
CA VAL A 58 9.33 -16.25 2.05
C VAL A 58 8.75 -17.39 2.90
N ALA A 59 7.69 -17.14 3.67
CA ALA A 59 7.03 -18.17 4.48
C ALA A 59 6.37 -19.29 3.65
N GLN A 60 5.97 -19.00 2.40
CA GLN A 60 5.42 -20.01 1.49
C GLN A 60 6.50 -20.78 0.72
N LYS A 61 7.73 -20.23 0.63
CA LYS A 61 8.88 -20.87 -0.04
C LYS A 61 9.66 -21.81 0.89
N GLU A 62 9.67 -21.56 2.20
CA GLU A 62 10.30 -22.45 3.20
C GLU A 62 9.49 -23.74 3.47
N ALA A 63 8.18 -23.74 3.23
CA ALA A 63 7.35 -24.95 3.36
C ALA A 63 7.47 -25.93 2.17
N GLY A 64 8.21 -25.56 1.11
CA GLY A 64 8.31 -26.35 -0.13
C GLY A 64 9.69 -26.91 -0.45
N GLN A 65 10.71 -26.71 0.40
CA GLN A 65 12.10 -27.06 0.08
C GLN A 65 12.87 -27.65 1.27
N VAL A 66 12.30 -28.67 1.93
CA VAL A 66 12.91 -29.61 2.88
C VAL A 66 11.94 -30.81 2.86
N ILE A 67 12.20 -32.02 2.39
CA ILE A 67 13.36 -32.91 2.37
C ILE A 67 13.04 -34.00 1.32
N ASP A 68 13.79 -34.12 0.23
CA ASP A 68 13.79 -35.32 -0.64
C ASP A 68 15.18 -35.49 -1.27
N SER A 69 16.20 -35.56 -0.42
CA SER A 69 17.53 -36.06 -0.76
C SER A 69 18.27 -36.37 0.54
N GLU A 70 18.07 -37.58 1.07
CA GLU A 70 19.17 -38.45 1.52
C GLU A 70 18.66 -39.82 1.98
N ALA A 71 19.08 -40.84 1.24
CA ALA A 71 19.55 -42.16 1.66
C ALA A 71 18.86 -42.92 2.82
N THR A 72 18.33 -44.09 2.44
CA THR A 72 18.51 -45.40 3.09
C THR A 72 18.57 -45.46 4.62
N THR A 73 17.54 -46.03 5.25
CA THR A 73 17.73 -46.95 6.38
C THR A 73 16.70 -48.08 6.28
N LYS A 74 17.24 -49.31 6.23
CA LYS A 74 16.55 -50.60 6.26
C LYS A 74 15.47 -50.67 7.36
N THR A 75 14.36 -51.38 7.11
CA THR A 75 13.78 -52.42 8.01
C THR A 75 12.63 -53.17 7.32
N GLN A 76 12.88 -54.46 7.06
CA GLN A 76 12.04 -55.66 7.21
C GLN A 76 10.56 -55.63 6.78
N ASP A 77 10.14 -56.47 5.82
CA ASP A 77 9.82 -57.91 5.94
C ASP A 77 8.31 -58.12 6.13
N LYS A 78 7.79 -59.23 5.57
CA LYS A 78 6.41 -59.76 5.64
C LYS A 78 5.47 -59.14 4.59
N VAL A 79 4.84 -59.85 3.66
CA VAL A 79 4.47 -61.28 3.48
C VAL A 79 4.16 -61.53 2.00
#